data_AF-A0A352X9U5-F1
#
_entry.id   AF-A0A352X9U5-F1
#
_cell.length_a   1.000
_cell.length_b   1.000
_cell.length_c   1.000
_cell.angle_alpha   90.00
_cell.angle_beta   90.00
_cell.angle_gamma   90.00
#
_symmetry.space_group_name_H-M   'P 1'
#
loop_
_entity.id
_entity.type
_entity.pdbx_description
1 polymer ?
#
loop_
_entity_poly.entity_id
_entity_poly.type
_entity_poly.pdbx_seq_one_letter_code
_entity_poly.pdbx_strand_id
1 'polypeptide(L)'
;LAPGSQADILTRIDWEFDKQLGNGISLRDSWLILGQRIEEIKGEKDLVEATTWLWGSESQKYALISNSTHISKPLETNLFPGTCFDGELVFFQSGYPLRAIIKQHHSPLTPFSHIPGDKTITAALSEYTKALSCQPWIERFPIALQAVIPQKYQNGWVLRDSQNHILPIAPNFDRFWELLAISGGNPINIFGEWNSHCFLPLSTLAEECFIKF
;
A
#
# COMPACT_ATOMS: atom_id res chain seq x y z
N LEU A 1 -6.51 -26.98 -6.37
CA LEU A 1 -6.18 -25.60 -5.97
C LEU A 1 -7.33 -25.09 -5.13
N ALA A 2 -7.07 -24.37 -4.04
CA ALA A 2 -8.14 -23.72 -3.28
C ALA A 2 -8.85 -22.69 -4.20
N PRO A 3 -10.16 -22.43 -4.02
CA PRO A 3 -10.91 -21.50 -4.86
C PRO A 3 -10.26 -20.10 -4.95
N GLY A 4 -9.68 -19.62 -3.85
CA GLY A 4 -8.94 -18.36 -3.80
C GLY A 4 -7.71 -18.36 -4.74
N SER A 5 -6.91 -19.43 -4.72
CA SER A 5 -5.73 -19.55 -5.58
C SER A 5 -6.07 -19.69 -7.07
N GLN A 6 -7.27 -20.16 -7.42
CA GLN A 6 -7.74 -20.19 -8.82
C GLN A 6 -8.19 -18.80 -9.28
N ALA A 7 -8.89 -18.04 -8.43
CA ALA A 7 -9.25 -16.65 -8.71
C ALA A 7 -8.01 -15.78 -8.94
N ASP A 8 -6.97 -15.99 -8.14
CA ASP A 8 -5.69 -15.29 -8.23
C ASP A 8 -4.98 -15.49 -9.58
N ILE A 9 -5.10 -16.68 -10.18
CA ILE A 9 -4.57 -16.98 -11.52
C ILE A 9 -5.40 -16.28 -12.61
N LEU A 10 -6.73 -16.22 -12.44
CA LEU A 10 -7.64 -15.62 -13.41
C LEU A 10 -7.54 -14.09 -13.46
N THR A 11 -7.27 -13.43 -12.32
CA THR A 11 -7.06 -11.97 -12.26
C THR A 11 -5.82 -11.51 -13.03
N ARG A 12 -4.86 -12.41 -13.30
CA ARG A 12 -3.63 -12.09 -14.07
C ARG A 12 -3.80 -12.25 -15.59
N ILE A 13 -4.88 -12.86 -16.06
CA ILE A 13 -5.16 -13.13 -17.48
C ILE A 13 -6.16 -12.12 -18.07
N ASP A 14 -6.50 -11.05 -17.34
CA ASP A 14 -7.35 -9.95 -17.84
C ASP A 14 -8.72 -10.42 -18.38
N TRP A 15 -9.30 -11.43 -17.72
CA TRP A 15 -10.60 -12.02 -18.07
C TRP A 15 -11.63 -11.79 -16.94
N GLU A 16 -12.73 -11.12 -17.30
CA GLU A 16 -13.99 -10.89 -16.56
C GLU A 16 -13.93 -10.27 -15.15
N PHE A 17 -13.46 -9.02 -15.05
CA PHE A 17 -13.60 -8.15 -13.87
C PHE A 17 -15.01 -8.18 -13.25
N ASP A 18 -16.06 -8.10 -14.09
CA ASP A 18 -17.45 -8.07 -13.63
C ASP A 18 -17.93 -9.39 -12.97
N LYS A 19 -17.43 -10.55 -13.41
CA LYS A 19 -17.83 -11.84 -12.80
C LYS A 19 -17.14 -12.10 -11.47
N GLN A 20 -15.91 -11.63 -11.27
CA GLN A 20 -15.20 -11.78 -9.99
C GLN A 20 -15.84 -10.93 -8.88
N LEU A 21 -16.45 -9.81 -9.25
CA LEU A 21 -17.12 -8.89 -8.33
C LEU A 21 -18.45 -9.41 -7.79
N GLY A 22 -19.20 -10.17 -8.60
CA GLY A 22 -20.52 -10.71 -8.23
C GLY A 22 -20.51 -11.60 -6.98
N ASN A 23 -19.35 -12.13 -6.57
CA ASN A 23 -19.16 -12.93 -5.36
C ASN A 23 -18.08 -12.35 -4.40
N GLY A 24 -17.75 -11.07 -4.53
CA GLY A 24 -16.78 -10.39 -3.67
C GLY A 24 -17.33 -10.15 -2.25
N ILE A 25 -16.43 -10.10 -1.26
CA ILE A 25 -16.82 -9.76 0.12
C ILE A 25 -16.93 -8.24 0.22
N SER A 26 -18.12 -7.76 0.54
CA SER A 26 -18.38 -6.35 0.81
C SER A 26 -18.06 -6.01 2.25
N LEU A 27 -17.34 -4.92 2.48
CA LEU A 27 -16.92 -4.47 3.80
C LEU A 27 -17.01 -2.95 3.90
N ARG A 28 -17.80 -2.47 4.85
CA ARG A 28 -17.80 -1.07 5.26
C ARG A 28 -16.79 -0.86 6.37
N ASP A 29 -16.02 0.21 6.26
CA ASP A 29 -14.99 0.60 7.24
C ASP A 29 -14.66 2.10 7.09
N SER A 30 -13.88 2.62 8.04
CA SER A 30 -13.15 3.87 7.91
C SER A 30 -11.79 3.62 7.26
N TRP A 31 -11.68 3.99 5.99
CA TRP A 31 -10.52 3.74 5.14
C TRP A 31 -9.56 4.93 5.14
N LEU A 32 -8.36 4.74 5.69
CA LEU A 32 -7.25 5.70 5.60
C LEU A 32 -6.50 5.48 4.29
N ILE A 33 -6.31 6.52 3.50
CA ILE A 33 -5.54 6.47 2.26
C ILE A 33 -4.06 6.71 2.61
N LEU A 34 -3.30 5.62 2.68
CA LEU A 34 -1.94 5.64 3.22
C LEU A 34 -0.91 6.06 2.19
N GLY A 35 -1.09 5.72 0.92
CA GLY A 35 -0.09 6.01 -0.11
C GLY A 35 -0.60 5.70 -1.50
N GLN A 36 0.05 6.28 -2.48
CA GLN A 36 -0.27 6.05 -3.88
C GLN A 36 1.01 6.03 -4.70
N ARG A 37 1.12 5.02 -5.57
CA ARG A 37 2.17 4.89 -6.54
C ARG A 37 1.58 5.04 -7.94
N ILE A 38 2.21 5.85 -8.78
CA ILE A 38 1.83 6.04 -10.18
C ILE A 38 2.94 5.50 -11.06
N GLU A 39 2.61 4.65 -12.02
CA GLU A 39 3.58 4.02 -12.91
C GLU A 39 3.12 4.08 -14.36
N GLU A 40 4.09 4.29 -15.26
CA GLU A 40 3.90 4.13 -16.69
C GLU A 40 4.20 2.68 -17.08
N ILE A 41 3.22 2.02 -17.66
CA ILE A 41 3.33 0.65 -18.18
C ILE A 41 3.41 0.75 -19.70
N LYS A 42 4.58 0.43 -20.24
CA LYS A 42 4.83 0.42 -21.69
C LYS A 42 4.38 -0.91 -22.30
N GLY A 43 3.65 -0.85 -23.40
CA GLY A 43 3.10 -2.02 -24.08
C GLY A 43 2.57 -1.69 -25.46
N GLU A 44 1.65 -2.51 -26.00
CA GLU A 44 0.95 -2.18 -27.25
C GLU A 44 0.14 -0.88 -27.15
N LYS A 45 -0.32 -0.57 -25.93
CA LYS A 45 -0.88 0.72 -25.54
C LYS A 45 -0.14 1.16 -24.29
N ASP A 46 0.43 2.36 -24.32
CA ASP A 46 1.05 2.94 -23.15
C ASP A 46 -0.02 3.33 -22.14
N LEU A 47 0.09 2.78 -20.93
CA LEU A 47 -0.84 2.99 -19.83
C LEU A 47 -0.16 3.73 -18.68
N VAL A 48 -0.96 4.47 -17.93
CA VAL A 48 -0.61 5.00 -16.62
C VAL A 48 -1.50 4.32 -15.60
N GLU A 49 -0.89 3.67 -14.61
CA GLU A 49 -1.59 3.02 -13.50
C GLU A 49 -1.32 3.77 -12.19
N ALA A 50 -2.37 4.17 -11.48
CA ALA A 50 -2.30 4.58 -10.07
C ALA A 50 -2.74 3.42 -9.19
N THR A 51 -1.86 3.01 -8.30
CA THR A 51 -2.10 2.00 -7.28
C THR A 51 -2.16 2.70 -5.93
N THR A 52 -3.31 2.67 -5.26
CA THR A 52 -3.59 3.38 -4.01
C THR A 52 -3.83 2.37 -2.88
N TRP A 53 -3.07 2.52 -1.81
CA TRP A 53 -3.18 1.67 -0.62
C TRP A 53 -4.04 2.33 0.45
N LEU A 54 -4.93 1.52 1.03
CA LEU A 54 -5.84 1.93 2.08
C LEU A 54 -5.72 1.00 3.29
N TRP A 55 -6.09 1.52 4.45
CA TRP A 55 -6.20 0.76 5.69
C TRP A 55 -7.57 0.95 6.33
N GLY A 56 -8.28 -0.14 6.57
CA GLY A 56 -9.53 -0.16 7.33
C GLY A 56 -9.23 -0.12 8.82
N SER A 57 -9.66 0.97 9.48
CA SER A 57 -9.37 1.19 10.91
C SER A 57 -10.07 0.18 11.82
N GLU A 58 -11.28 -0.24 11.47
CA GLU A 58 -12.08 -1.15 12.28
C GLU A 58 -11.74 -2.61 11.98
N SER A 59 -11.61 -2.96 10.69
CA SER A 59 -11.28 -4.32 10.25
C SER A 59 -9.80 -4.67 10.35
N GLN A 60 -8.94 -3.67 10.56
CA GLN A 60 -7.48 -3.82 10.56
C GLN A 60 -6.98 -4.53 9.30
N LYS A 61 -7.51 -4.12 8.14
CA LYS A 61 -7.27 -4.76 6.85
C LYS A 61 -6.76 -3.77 5.81
N TYR A 62 -5.73 -4.17 5.07
CA TYR A 62 -5.27 -3.43 3.90
C TYR A 62 -6.17 -3.65 2.69
N ALA A 63 -6.34 -2.60 1.90
CA ALA A 63 -6.99 -2.65 0.59
C ALA A 63 -6.13 -1.95 -0.47
N LEU A 64 -6.25 -2.43 -1.71
CA LEU A 64 -5.56 -1.90 -2.88
C LEU A 64 -6.58 -1.55 -3.96
N ILE A 65 -6.57 -0.29 -4.39
CA ILE A 65 -7.39 0.21 -5.49
C ILE A 65 -6.44 0.61 -6.62
N SER A 66 -6.67 0.03 -7.80
CA SER A 66 -5.89 0.34 -9.01
C SER A 66 -6.79 1.05 -10.03
N ASN A 67 -6.30 2.17 -10.55
CA ASN A 67 -6.92 2.92 -11.64
C ASN A 67 -5.94 2.98 -12.79
N SER A 68 -6.36 2.58 -14.00
CA SER A 68 -5.52 2.63 -15.19
C SER A 68 -6.17 3.46 -16.27
N THR A 69 -5.38 4.29 -16.96
CA THR A 69 -5.82 5.04 -18.14
C THR A 69 -4.75 4.99 -19.22
N HIS A 70 -5.13 5.30 -20.45
CA HIS A 70 -4.16 5.48 -21.53
C HIS A 70 -3.30 6.72 -21.26
N ILE A 71 -2.00 6.69 -21.58
CA ILE A 71 -1.06 7.78 -21.26
C ILE A 71 -1.50 9.17 -21.79
N SER A 72 -2.31 9.19 -22.86
CA SER A 72 -2.85 10.42 -23.44
C SER A 72 -4.10 10.98 -22.75
N LYS A 73 -4.63 10.29 -21.74
CA LYS A 73 -5.83 10.67 -20.99
C LYS A 73 -5.46 11.00 -19.54
N PRO A 74 -6.15 11.96 -18.90
CA PRO A 74 -5.95 12.21 -17.49
C PRO A 74 -6.34 10.98 -16.67
N LEU A 75 -5.57 10.73 -15.61
CA LEU A 75 -5.88 9.70 -14.63
C LEU A 75 -6.84 10.28 -13.59
N GLU A 76 -8.08 9.83 -13.61
CA GLU A 76 -9.08 10.24 -12.64
C GLU A 76 -8.87 9.47 -11.33
N THR A 77 -8.22 10.10 -10.35
CA THR A 77 -8.11 9.56 -8.99
C THR A 77 -8.78 10.50 -7.99
N ASN A 78 -9.87 10.04 -7.37
CA ASN A 78 -10.55 10.75 -6.29
C ASN A 78 -10.07 10.29 -4.90
N LEU A 79 -8.85 9.79 -4.82
CA LEU A 79 -8.23 9.25 -3.60
C LEU A 79 -6.94 10.03 -3.32
N PHE A 80 -6.92 10.72 -2.19
CA PHE A 80 -5.83 11.60 -1.81
C PHE A 80 -5.10 11.03 -0.58
N PRO A 81 -3.83 10.60 -0.69
CA PRO A 81 -3.05 10.17 0.46
C PRO A 81 -3.05 11.22 1.57
N GLY A 82 -3.18 10.76 2.82
CA GLY A 82 -3.31 11.62 4.00
C GLY A 82 -4.75 11.98 4.37
N THR A 83 -5.73 11.43 3.65
CA THR A 83 -7.15 11.56 3.97
C THR A 83 -7.80 10.20 4.27
N CYS A 84 -8.95 10.20 4.91
CA CYS A 84 -9.77 9.04 5.19
C CYS A 84 -11.24 9.29 4.83
N PHE A 85 -12.00 8.21 4.63
CA PHE A 85 -13.44 8.25 4.44
C PHE A 85 -14.11 7.01 5.03
N ASP A 86 -15.38 7.13 5.41
CA ASP A 86 -16.26 5.99 5.64
C ASP A 86 -16.85 5.53 4.30
N GLY A 87 -16.75 4.24 4.01
CA GLY A 87 -17.14 3.70 2.72
C GLY A 87 -17.18 2.18 2.68
N GLU A 88 -17.92 1.66 1.70
CA GLU A 88 -18.03 0.24 1.42
C GLU A 88 -17.10 -0.14 0.27
N LEU A 89 -16.18 -1.10 0.53
CA LEU A 89 -15.32 -1.70 -0.47
C LEU A 89 -15.78 -3.14 -0.77
N VAL A 90 -15.63 -3.56 -2.02
CA VAL A 90 -15.81 -4.96 -2.43
C VAL A 90 -14.46 -5.55 -2.80
N PHE A 91 -14.03 -6.56 -2.04
CA PHE A 91 -12.77 -7.25 -2.28
C PHE A 91 -12.91 -8.33 -3.33
N PHE A 92 -11.90 -8.44 -4.21
CA PHE A 92 -11.79 -9.55 -5.15
C PHE A 92 -11.51 -10.86 -4.39
N GLN A 93 -12.01 -11.97 -4.94
CA GLN A 93 -11.73 -13.29 -4.38
C GLN A 93 -10.23 -13.60 -4.49
N SER A 94 -9.61 -13.96 -3.36
CA SER A 94 -8.18 -14.24 -3.28
C SER A 94 -7.87 -15.07 -2.03
N GLY A 95 -6.75 -15.80 -2.02
CA GLY A 95 -6.23 -16.42 -0.79
C GLY A 95 -5.86 -15.39 0.29
N TYR A 96 -5.48 -14.18 -0.12
CA TYR A 96 -5.25 -13.03 0.77
C TYR A 96 -5.78 -11.76 0.10
N PRO A 97 -7.08 -11.43 0.27
CA PRO A 97 -7.73 -10.34 -0.48
C PRO A 97 -7.18 -8.96 -0.11
N LEU A 98 -6.39 -8.39 -1.03
CA LEU A 98 -5.93 -7.00 -0.99
C LEU A 98 -6.67 -6.13 -2.01
N ARG A 99 -6.81 -6.61 -3.25
CA ARG A 99 -7.49 -5.83 -4.30
C ARG A 99 -8.96 -5.63 -3.94
N ALA A 100 -9.43 -4.41 -4.13
CA ALA A 100 -10.83 -4.04 -3.93
C ALA A 100 -11.25 -2.92 -4.88
N ILE A 101 -12.56 -2.70 -4.97
CA ILE A 101 -13.14 -1.49 -5.56
C ILE A 101 -14.00 -0.77 -4.54
N ILE A 102 -14.17 0.54 -4.74
CA ILE A 102 -15.12 1.32 -3.95
C ILE A 102 -16.51 1.08 -4.50
N LYS A 103 -17.40 0.54 -3.67
CA LYS A 103 -18.82 0.38 -4.01
C LYS A 103 -19.61 1.63 -3.64
N GLN A 104 -19.32 2.21 -2.47
CA GLN A 104 -20.04 3.39 -2.01
C GLN A 104 -19.20 4.24 -1.05
N HIS A 105 -19.26 5.57 -1.23
CA HIS A 105 -18.81 6.54 -0.22
C HIS A 105 -19.97 6.89 0.72
N HIS A 106 -19.69 6.93 2.02
CA HIS A 106 -20.64 7.35 3.06
C HIS A 106 -20.23 8.68 3.73
N SER A 107 -19.00 9.13 3.54
CA SER A 107 -18.52 10.44 3.99
C SER A 107 -17.66 11.14 2.91
N PRO A 108 -17.50 12.46 2.99
CA PRO A 108 -16.41 13.15 2.29
C PRO A 108 -15.05 12.71 2.84
N LEU A 109 -13.99 13.02 2.10
CA LEU A 109 -12.61 12.82 2.54
C LEU A 109 -12.23 13.85 3.59
N THR A 110 -11.59 13.38 4.67
CA THR A 110 -11.10 14.22 5.77
C THR A 110 -9.65 13.86 6.10
N PRO A 111 -8.78 14.82 6.49
CA PRO A 111 -7.41 14.51 6.89
C PRO A 111 -7.36 13.56 8.10
N PHE A 112 -6.35 12.69 8.15
CA PHE A 112 -6.02 11.92 9.35
C PHE A 112 -4.65 12.33 9.92
N SER A 113 -4.45 12.11 11.21
CA SER A 113 -3.23 12.51 11.94
C SER A 113 -2.44 11.33 12.51
N HIS A 114 -2.71 10.10 12.06
CA HIS A 114 -1.97 8.91 12.48
C HIS A 114 -1.86 7.87 11.36
N ILE A 115 -0.64 7.38 11.11
CA ILE A 115 -0.41 6.17 10.28
C ILE A 115 -0.39 4.95 11.21
N PRO A 116 -1.35 4.03 11.10
CA PRO A 116 -1.32 2.77 11.84
C PRO A 116 -0.20 1.89 11.29
N GLY A 117 0.41 1.04 12.12
CA GLY A 117 1.52 0.20 11.68
C GLY A 117 2.19 -0.58 12.79
N ASP A 118 3.08 -1.49 12.40
CA ASP A 118 3.81 -2.35 13.32
C ASP A 118 4.94 -1.61 14.03
N LYS A 119 5.18 -1.96 15.30
CA LYS A 119 6.27 -1.37 16.11
C LYS A 119 7.65 -1.93 15.77
N THR A 120 7.70 -3.04 15.03
CA THR A 120 8.94 -3.75 14.71
C THR A 120 8.86 -4.24 13.26
N ILE A 121 10.01 -4.25 12.60
CA ILE A 121 10.13 -4.74 11.23
C ILE A 121 9.79 -6.23 11.17
N THR A 122 10.19 -7.01 12.17
CA THR A 122 9.90 -8.45 12.23
C THR A 122 8.41 -8.74 12.30
N ALA A 123 7.62 -7.94 13.03
CA ALA A 123 6.16 -8.09 13.06
C ALA A 123 5.52 -7.85 11.69
N ALA A 124 5.91 -6.75 11.01
CA ALA A 124 5.43 -6.45 9.65
C ALA A 124 5.79 -7.56 8.65
N LEU A 125 7.03 -8.08 8.71
CA LEU A 125 7.48 -9.17 7.83
C LEU A 125 6.82 -10.52 8.16
N SER A 126 6.39 -10.74 9.41
CA SER A 126 5.60 -11.91 9.76
C SER A 126 4.25 -11.90 9.06
N GLU A 127 3.59 -10.75 8.99
CA GLU A 127 2.31 -10.61 8.27
C GLU A 127 2.48 -10.81 6.76
N TYR A 128 3.55 -10.25 6.18
CA TYR A 128 3.92 -10.53 4.80
C TYR A 128 4.11 -12.04 4.53
N THR A 129 4.78 -12.75 5.44
CA THR A 129 5.02 -14.20 5.30
C THR A 129 3.71 -14.99 5.35
N LYS A 130 2.76 -14.61 6.24
CA LYS A 130 1.43 -15.22 6.26
C LYS A 130 0.68 -14.94 4.96
N ALA A 131 0.71 -13.71 4.47
CA ALA A 131 0.07 -13.33 3.22
C ALA A 131 0.61 -14.16 2.04
N LEU A 132 1.93 -14.31 1.93
CA LEU A 132 2.57 -15.17 0.92
C LEU A 132 2.16 -16.64 1.02
N SER A 133 1.97 -17.16 2.24
CA SER A 133 1.54 -18.55 2.43
C SER A 133 0.14 -18.82 1.88
N CYS A 134 -0.73 -17.81 1.90
CA CYS A 134 -2.08 -17.89 1.34
C CYS A 134 -2.11 -17.50 -0.15
N GLN A 135 -1.21 -16.61 -0.57
CA GLN A 135 -1.20 -15.97 -1.87
C GLN A 135 0.26 -15.75 -2.34
N PRO A 136 0.86 -16.76 -3.02
CA PRO A 136 2.28 -16.73 -3.40
C PRO A 136 2.67 -15.69 -4.46
N TRP A 137 1.71 -15.08 -5.16
CA TRP A 137 1.97 -14.13 -6.25
C TRP A 137 1.92 -12.66 -5.82
N ILE A 138 1.99 -12.37 -4.51
CA ILE A 138 2.10 -10.99 -4.02
C ILE A 138 3.48 -10.43 -4.38
N GLU A 139 3.51 -9.57 -5.39
CA GLU A 139 4.73 -8.87 -5.81
C GLU A 139 5.07 -7.68 -4.90
N ARG A 140 4.05 -7.03 -4.36
CA ARG A 140 4.16 -5.84 -3.51
C ARG A 140 3.21 -5.94 -2.34
N PHE A 141 3.74 -5.79 -1.13
CA PHE A 141 2.99 -5.89 0.11
C PHE A 141 3.01 -4.56 0.87
N PRO A 142 1.86 -4.09 1.38
CA PRO A 142 1.80 -2.88 2.17
C PRO A 142 2.47 -3.10 3.51
N ILE A 143 3.39 -2.23 3.89
CA ILE A 143 4.01 -2.22 5.21
C ILE A 143 3.88 -0.81 5.79
N ALA A 144 3.30 -0.72 6.98
CA ALA A 144 3.34 0.47 7.79
C ALA A 144 4.17 0.20 9.05
N LEU A 145 5.09 1.10 9.37
CA LEU A 145 5.99 0.97 10.51
C LEU A 145 5.90 2.20 11.40
N GLN A 146 5.92 1.97 12.70
CA GLN A 146 5.96 3.01 13.73
C GLN A 146 7.38 3.20 14.27
N ALA A 147 7.71 4.45 14.55
CA ALA A 147 8.94 4.83 15.26
C ALA A 147 10.22 4.20 14.65
N VAL A 148 10.35 4.24 13.33
CA VAL A 148 11.57 3.82 12.62
C VAL A 148 12.46 5.01 12.31
N ILE A 149 13.78 4.78 12.31
CA ILE A 149 14.78 5.81 12.04
C ILE A 149 15.41 5.53 10.67
N PRO A 150 15.23 6.41 9.66
CA PRO A 150 15.96 6.33 8.41
C PRO A 150 17.44 6.66 8.66
N GLN A 151 18.34 5.79 8.20
CA GLN A 151 19.78 5.99 8.36
C GLN A 151 20.58 5.37 7.23
N LYS A 152 21.82 5.82 7.09
CA LYS A 152 22.78 5.21 6.17
C LYS A 152 23.29 3.89 6.76
N TYR A 153 23.35 2.85 5.95
CA TYR A 153 23.94 1.56 6.33
C TYR A 153 24.70 0.97 5.15
N GLN A 154 26.01 0.76 5.32
CA GLN A 154 26.91 0.34 4.25
C GLN A 154 26.77 1.26 3.01
N ASN A 155 26.46 0.68 1.85
CA ASN A 155 26.32 1.39 0.57
C ASN A 155 24.88 1.83 0.27
N GLY A 156 23.95 1.69 1.21
CA GLY A 156 22.53 1.98 1.00
C GLY A 156 21.87 2.69 2.17
N TRP A 157 20.56 2.84 2.05
CA TRP A 157 19.69 3.43 3.06
C TRP A 157 18.80 2.35 3.67
N VAL A 158 18.58 2.44 4.97
CA VAL A 158 17.73 1.49 5.71
C VAL A 158 16.81 2.24 6.65
N LEU A 159 15.68 1.63 6.96
CA LEU A 159 14.90 1.94 8.16
C LEU A 159 15.39 1.05 9.29
N ARG A 160 15.60 1.62 10.48
CA ARG A 160 15.91 0.86 11.69
C ARG A 160 14.78 0.96 12.70
N ASP A 161 14.32 -0.17 13.23
CA ASP A 161 13.33 -0.20 14.31
C ASP A 161 13.96 -0.09 15.71
N SER A 162 13.11 -0.05 16.74
CA SER A 162 13.53 0.02 18.15
C SER A 162 14.34 -1.19 18.63
N GLN A 163 14.29 -2.31 17.92
CA GLN A 163 15.04 -3.54 18.21
C GLN A 163 16.34 -3.66 17.40
N ASN A 164 16.70 -2.61 16.65
CA ASN A 164 17.84 -2.57 15.72
C ASN A 164 17.73 -3.51 14.52
N HIS A 165 16.54 -4.04 14.21
CA HIS A 165 16.33 -4.66 12.90
C HIS A 165 16.37 -3.58 11.84
N ILE A 166 16.83 -3.96 10.64
CA ILE A 166 16.97 -3.06 9.51
C ILE A 166 16.12 -3.54 8.34
N LEU A 167 15.50 -2.60 7.65
CA LEU A 167 14.73 -2.83 6.42
C LEU A 167 15.35 -1.99 5.30
N PRO A 168 15.91 -2.61 4.23
CA PRO A 168 16.51 -1.86 3.13
C PRO A 168 15.51 -0.96 2.42
N ILE A 169 15.87 0.29 2.18
CA ILE A 169 15.09 1.22 1.34
C ILE A 169 15.43 0.96 -0.13
N ALA A 170 14.43 1.06 -1.01
CA ALA A 170 14.58 0.84 -2.43
C ALA A 170 15.64 1.76 -3.05
N PRO A 171 16.56 1.24 -3.88
CA PRO A 171 17.67 2.04 -4.42
C PRO A 171 17.23 3.13 -5.40
N ASN A 172 16.03 3.00 -5.97
CA ASN A 172 15.40 3.99 -6.85
C ASN A 172 14.54 5.02 -6.07
N PHE A 173 14.61 5.03 -4.73
CA PHE A 173 13.97 6.05 -3.93
C PHE A 173 14.85 7.31 -3.85
N ASP A 174 14.64 8.22 -4.79
CA ASP A 174 15.49 9.42 -4.96
C ASP A 174 15.21 10.53 -3.92
N ARG A 175 14.12 10.40 -3.13
CA ARG A 175 13.69 11.37 -2.11
C ARG A 175 14.23 11.08 -0.71
N PHE A 176 15.31 10.31 -0.59
CA PHE A 176 15.88 9.93 0.72
C PHE A 176 16.35 11.13 1.56
N TRP A 177 16.83 12.20 0.92
CA TRP A 177 17.21 13.43 1.63
C TRP A 177 16.02 14.08 2.32
N GLU A 178 14.84 14.05 1.69
CA GLU A 178 13.61 14.55 2.29
C GLU A 178 13.23 13.70 3.50
N LEU A 179 13.30 12.37 3.36
CA LEU A 179 13.04 11.45 4.46
C LEU A 179 13.95 11.70 5.67
N LEU A 180 15.24 11.95 5.44
CA LEU A 180 16.20 12.32 6.50
C LEU A 180 15.89 13.68 7.12
N ALA A 181 15.54 14.67 6.30
CA ALA A 181 15.19 16.01 6.77
C ALA A 181 13.93 15.99 7.65
N ILE A 182 12.92 15.21 7.26
CA ILE A 182 11.68 14.99 8.01
C ILE A 182 11.96 14.28 9.34
N SER A 183 12.80 13.25 9.32
CA SER A 183 13.16 12.53 10.54
C SER A 183 14.00 13.39 11.49
N GLY A 184 14.94 14.19 10.97
CA GLY A 184 15.91 14.91 11.79
C GLY A 184 16.76 13.99 12.69
N GLY A 185 16.83 12.69 12.37
CA GLY A 185 17.44 11.64 13.20
C GLY A 185 16.51 11.04 14.26
N ASN A 186 15.25 11.51 14.34
CA ASN A 186 14.24 11.01 15.27
C ASN A 186 13.37 9.91 14.63
N PRO A 187 12.76 9.03 15.43
CA PRO A 187 11.81 8.05 14.95
C PRO A 187 10.61 8.69 14.23
N ILE A 188 10.21 8.13 13.09
CA ILE A 188 9.05 8.55 12.28
C ILE A 188 8.12 7.36 12.00
N ASN A 189 6.87 7.68 11.67
CA ASN A 189 5.89 6.70 11.19
C ASN A 189 5.85 6.75 9.66
N ILE A 190 6.01 5.60 9.02
CA ILE A 190 6.20 5.52 7.57
C ILE A 190 5.33 4.40 6.98
N PHE A 191 4.86 4.62 5.76
CA PHE A 191 4.14 3.64 4.97
C PHE A 191 4.78 3.47 3.60
N GLY A 192 4.77 2.24 3.09
CA GLY A 192 5.36 1.91 1.81
C GLY A 192 5.11 0.48 1.35
N GLU A 193 5.74 0.12 0.24
CA GLU A 193 5.62 -1.19 -0.39
C GLU A 193 6.87 -2.03 -0.15
N TRP A 194 6.68 -3.28 0.22
CA TRP A 194 7.74 -4.28 0.32
C TRP A 194 7.67 -5.26 -0.85
N ASN A 195 8.80 -5.47 -1.54
CA ASN A 195 8.89 -6.35 -2.71
C ASN A 195 9.75 -7.61 -2.50
N SER A 196 9.86 -8.08 -1.25
CA SER A 196 10.79 -9.14 -0.77
C SER A 196 12.28 -8.75 -0.63
N HIS A 197 12.72 -7.63 -1.21
CA HIS A 197 14.13 -7.21 -1.15
C HIS A 197 14.31 -5.83 -0.54
N CYS A 198 13.45 -4.89 -0.91
CA CYS A 198 13.51 -3.52 -0.46
C CYS A 198 12.12 -2.93 -0.21
N PHE A 199 12.11 -1.92 0.65
CA PHE A 199 10.96 -1.12 1.02
C PHE A 199 10.98 0.18 0.22
N LEU A 200 9.92 0.46 -0.54
CA LEU A 200 9.72 1.72 -1.23
C LEU A 200 8.82 2.62 -0.36
N PRO A 201 9.35 3.69 0.25
CA PRO A 201 8.53 4.66 0.96
C PRO A 201 7.51 5.32 0.04
N LEU A 202 6.26 5.39 0.47
CA LEU A 202 5.18 6.10 -0.23
C LEU A 202 4.67 7.30 0.56
N SER A 203 4.72 7.23 1.88
CA SER A 203 4.37 8.37 2.74
C SER A 203 4.99 8.27 4.12
N THR A 204 5.01 9.39 4.82
CA THR A 204 5.38 9.49 6.22
C THR A 204 4.46 10.47 6.93
N LEU A 205 4.33 10.33 8.23
CA LEU A 205 3.69 11.32 9.09
C LEU A 205 4.71 11.82 10.12
N ALA A 206 4.95 13.13 10.11
CA ALA A 206 5.84 13.80 11.05
C ALA A 206 5.15 15.06 11.59
N GLU A 207 5.14 15.23 12.90
CA GLU A 207 4.50 16.40 13.56
C GLU A 207 3.05 16.64 13.08
N GLU A 208 2.26 15.58 12.93
CA GLU A 208 0.88 15.60 12.40
C GLU A 208 0.74 16.05 10.93
N CYS A 209 1.85 16.30 10.24
CA CYS A 209 1.88 16.60 8.81
C CYS A 209 2.06 15.31 8.00
N PHE A 210 1.11 15.04 7.12
CA PHE A 210 1.21 13.93 6.17
C PHE A 210 2.01 14.34 4.95
N ILE A 211 3.05 13.57 4.65
CA ILE A 211 3.94 13.82 3.51
C ILE A 211 3.89 12.62 2.58
N LYS A 212 3.52 12.87 1.33
CA LYS A 212 3.52 11.88 0.24
C LYS A 212 4.85 11.95 -0.52
N PHE A 213 5.43 10.79 -0.81
CA PHE A 213 6.61 10.66 -1.67
C PHE A 213 6.27 10.45 -3.15
#